data_AF-A0A164ZDQ7-F1
#
_entry.id   AF-A0A164ZDQ7-F1
#
_cell.length_a   1.000
_cell.length_b   1.000
_cell.length_c   1.000
_cell.angle_alpha   90.00
_cell.angle_beta   90.00
_cell.angle_gamma   90.00
#
_symmetry.space_group_name_H-M   'P 1'
#
loop_
_entity.id
_entity.type
_entity.pdbx_description
1 polymer ?
#
loop_
_entity_poly.entity_id
_entity_poly.type
_entity_poly.pdbx_seq_one_letter_code
_entity_poly.pdbx_strand_id
1 'polypeptide(L)'
;MSNATASAPDEQTSFLSDILTPGSSLQPRFLLIVDGVLSCLLVLFLTLFYISSWSIHFVVLIGIELALWASIKWVIWEVNNGPGSGIASVDVDEKKQQ
;
A
#
# COMPACT_ATOMS: atom_id res chain seq x y z
N MET A 1 -6.90 -48.42 -2.49
CA MET A 1 -7.46 -47.20 -1.86
C MET A 1 -6.31 -46.29 -1.49
N SER A 2 -5.90 -45.40 -2.40
CA SER A 2 -4.81 -44.43 -2.20
C SER A 2 -5.39 -43.08 -1.80
N ASN A 3 -5.19 -42.69 -0.54
CA ASN A 3 -5.60 -41.41 0.03
C ASN A 3 -4.55 -40.36 -0.31
N ALA A 4 -4.80 -39.55 -1.35
CA ALA A 4 -3.99 -38.38 -1.65
C ALA A 4 -4.40 -37.24 -0.70
N THR A 5 -3.77 -37.20 0.47
CA THR A 5 -3.85 -36.05 1.38
C THR A 5 -3.20 -34.85 0.70
N ALA A 6 -4.00 -34.02 0.05
CA ALA A 6 -3.60 -32.69 -0.40
C ALA A 6 -3.52 -31.76 0.82
N SER A 7 -2.39 -31.81 1.54
CA SER A 7 -2.10 -30.92 2.67
C SER A 7 -1.42 -29.65 2.14
N ALA A 8 -2.20 -28.64 1.79
CA ALA A 8 -1.74 -27.26 1.67
C ALA A 8 -2.90 -26.27 1.89
N PRO A 9 -3.22 -25.91 3.14
CA PRO A 9 -3.80 -24.58 3.37
C PRO A 9 -3.40 -23.90 4.70
N ASP A 10 -2.20 -24.10 5.27
CA ASP A 10 -1.83 -23.50 6.57
C ASP A 10 -1.21 -22.09 6.49
N GLU A 11 -0.64 -21.69 5.34
CA GLU A 11 -0.03 -20.36 5.25
C GLU A 11 -1.08 -19.24 5.09
N GLN A 12 -2.15 -19.49 4.32
CA GLN A 12 -3.18 -18.48 4.04
C GLN A 12 -4.01 -18.10 5.27
N THR A 13 -4.26 -19.04 6.18
CA THR A 13 -4.99 -18.80 7.44
C THR A 13 -4.16 -17.93 8.40
N SER A 14 -2.84 -18.08 8.38
CA SER A 14 -1.90 -17.30 9.18
C SER A 14 -1.84 -15.83 8.74
N PHE A 15 -1.79 -15.57 7.42
CA PHE A 15 -1.84 -14.21 6.85
C PHE A 15 -3.19 -13.51 7.09
N LEU A 16 -4.31 -14.23 6.98
CA LEU A 16 -5.62 -13.67 7.29
C LEU A 16 -5.78 -13.39 8.79
N SER A 17 -5.23 -14.24 9.65
CA SER A 17 -5.22 -14.02 11.11
C SER A 17 -4.35 -12.82 11.50
N ASP A 18 -3.21 -12.63 10.83
CA ASP A 18 -2.36 -11.44 10.98
C ASP A 18 -3.04 -10.18 10.42
N ILE A 19 -3.83 -10.26 9.35
CA ILE A 19 -4.64 -9.14 8.82
C ILE A 19 -5.81 -8.78 9.75
N LEU A 20 -6.44 -9.78 10.39
CA LEU A 20 -7.57 -9.58 11.31
C LEU A 20 -7.13 -9.17 12.72
N THR A 21 -5.83 -9.24 13.03
CA THR A 21 -5.29 -8.70 14.28
C THR A 21 -5.30 -7.17 14.21
N PRO A 22 -6.02 -6.49 15.13
CA PRO A 22 -6.22 -5.04 15.04
C PRO A 22 -4.89 -4.30 15.17
N GLY A 23 -4.52 -3.53 14.13
CA GLY A 23 -3.24 -2.80 14.03
C GLY A 23 -2.34 -3.22 12.87
N SER A 24 -2.68 -4.29 12.15
CA SER A 24 -1.88 -4.85 11.05
C SER A 24 -1.84 -3.99 9.77
N SER A 25 -2.76 -3.02 9.62
CA SER A 25 -2.76 -2.12 8.46
C SER A 25 -1.55 -1.18 8.38
N LEU A 26 -0.72 -1.13 9.43
CA LEU A 26 0.54 -0.39 9.46
C LEU A 26 1.77 -1.26 9.12
N GLN A 27 1.59 -2.54 8.80
CA GLN A 27 2.70 -3.39 8.38
C GLN A 27 3.08 -3.11 6.91
N PRO A 28 4.37 -2.83 6.61
CA PRO A 28 4.84 -2.46 5.27
C PRO A 28 4.48 -3.48 4.16
N ARG A 29 4.29 -4.76 4.53
CA ARG A 29 3.95 -5.82 3.59
C ARG A 29 2.51 -5.72 3.07
N PHE A 30 1.57 -5.29 3.91
CA PHE A 30 0.17 -5.13 3.50
C PHE A 30 0.02 -4.00 2.47
N LEU A 31 0.70 -2.88 2.72
CA LEU A 31 0.76 -1.75 1.78
C LEU A 31 1.39 -2.15 0.44
N LEU A 32 2.40 -3.01 0.44
CA LEU A 32 3.05 -3.53 -0.77
C LEU A 32 2.10 -4.44 -1.59
N ILE A 33 1.30 -5.27 -0.91
CA ILE A 33 0.30 -6.11 -1.58
C ILE A 33 -0.81 -5.24 -2.19
N VAL A 34 -1.31 -4.25 -1.44
CA VAL A 34 -2.31 -3.28 -1.93
C VAL A 34 -1.78 -2.52 -3.15
N ASP A 35 -0.52 -2.08 -3.12
CA ASP A 35 0.17 -1.45 -4.25
C ASP A 35 0.21 -2.38 -5.49
N GLY A 36 0.54 -3.67 -5.28
CA GLY A 36 0.51 -4.67 -6.35
C GLY A 36 -0.87 -4.88 -6.96
N VAL A 37 -1.93 -4.90 -6.14
CA VAL A 37 -3.31 -5.03 -6.62
C VAL A 37 -3.75 -3.79 -7.38
N LEU A 38 -3.43 -2.59 -6.87
CA LEU A 38 -3.73 -1.31 -7.53
C LEU A 38 -3.00 -1.19 -8.88
N SER A 39 -1.72 -1.59 -8.93
CA SER A 39 -0.96 -1.64 -10.18
C SER A 39 -1.56 -2.63 -11.19
N CYS A 40 -1.95 -3.82 -10.73
CA CYS A 40 -2.63 -4.82 -11.56
C CYS A 40 -3.95 -4.27 -12.12
N LEU A 41 -4.74 -3.59 -11.29
CA LEU A 41 -6.02 -2.99 -11.69
C LEU A 41 -5.81 -1.84 -12.69
N LEU A 42 -4.77 -1.04 -12.53
CA LEU A 42 -4.38 0.00 -13.48
C LEU A 42 -3.99 -0.60 -14.83
N VAL A 43 -3.23 -1.69 -14.87
CA VAL A 43 -2.90 -2.40 -16.12
C VAL A 43 -4.17 -2.95 -16.79
N LEU A 44 -5.10 -3.49 -16.01
CA LEU A 44 -6.40 -3.94 -16.53
C LEU A 44 -7.19 -2.77 -17.10
N PHE A 45 -7.27 -1.63 -16.42
CA PHE A 45 -7.94 -0.44 -16.96
C PHE A 45 -7.26 0.11 -18.20
N LEU A 46 -5.92 0.08 -18.28
CA LEU A 46 -5.18 0.49 -19.48
C LEU A 46 -5.45 -0.44 -20.66
N THR A 47 -5.47 -1.75 -20.40
CA THR A 47 -5.78 -2.78 -21.40
C THR A 47 -7.22 -2.66 -21.89
N LEU A 48 -8.17 -2.48 -20.97
CA LEU A 48 -9.56 -2.22 -21.31
C LEU A 48 -9.74 -0.89 -22.04
N PHE A 49 -9.04 0.17 -21.65
CA PHE A 49 -9.09 1.47 -22.32
C PHE A 49 -8.61 1.37 -23.76
N TYR A 50 -7.55 0.59 -24.01
CA TYR A 50 -7.04 0.34 -25.36
C TYR A 50 -8.05 -0.44 -26.22
N ILE A 51 -8.72 -1.44 -25.64
CA ILE A 51 -9.74 -2.25 -26.34
C ILE A 51 -11.06 -1.50 -26.51
N SER A 52 -11.46 -0.70 -25.52
CA SER A 52 -12.78 -0.08 -25.42
C SER A 52 -12.73 1.38 -25.84
N SER A 53 -12.57 1.64 -27.13
CA SER A 53 -12.93 2.89 -27.85
C SER A 53 -13.01 4.19 -27.02
N TRP A 54 -11.94 4.54 -26.29
CA TRP A 54 -11.73 5.83 -25.64
C TRP A 54 -12.94 6.42 -24.88
N SER A 55 -13.67 5.59 -24.12
CA SER A 55 -14.80 6.09 -23.32
C SER A 55 -14.32 6.90 -22.12
N ILE A 56 -14.91 8.09 -21.90
CA ILE A 56 -14.61 9.01 -20.80
C ILE A 56 -14.68 8.35 -19.42
N HIS A 57 -15.48 7.28 -19.29
CA HIS A 57 -15.62 6.53 -18.04
C HIS A 57 -14.28 5.95 -17.56
N PHE A 58 -13.46 5.41 -18.48
CA PHE A 58 -12.16 4.85 -18.15
C PHE A 58 -11.15 5.91 -17.70
N VAL A 59 -11.25 7.12 -18.23
CA VAL A 59 -10.40 8.25 -17.81
C VAL A 59 -10.70 8.61 -16.35
N VAL A 60 -11.98 8.65 -15.98
CA VAL A 60 -12.41 8.90 -14.59
C VAL A 60 -11.96 7.76 -13.67
N LEU A 61 -12.12 6.50 -14.09
CA LEU A 61 -11.67 5.32 -13.34
C LEU A 61 -10.15 5.36 -13.07
N ILE A 62 -9.34 5.67 -14.08
CA ILE A 62 -7.88 5.82 -13.95
C ILE A 62 -7.52 6.99 -13.04
N GLY A 63 -8.24 8.11 -13.12
CA GLY A 63 -8.00 9.29 -12.27
C GLY A 63 -8.25 9.00 -10.79
N ILE A 64 -9.36 8.33 -10.47
CA ILE A 64 -9.70 7.93 -9.09
C ILE A 64 -8.68 6.92 -8.57
N GLU A 65 -8.26 5.96 -9.40
CA GLU A 65 -7.20 5.00 -9.06
C GLU A 65 -5.89 5.69 -8.69
N LEU A 66 -5.43 6.65 -9.51
CA LEU A 66 -4.20 7.41 -9.24
C LEU A 66 -4.33 8.29 -7.99
N ALA A 67 -5.50 8.88 -7.74
CA ALA A 67 -5.76 9.65 -6.53
C ALA A 67 -5.70 8.76 -5.28
N LEU A 68 -6.25 7.55 -5.37
CA LEU A 68 -6.17 6.56 -4.29
C LEU A 68 -4.72 6.13 -4.04
N TRP A 69 -3.96 5.88 -5.11
CA TRP A 69 -2.54 5.54 -5.03
C TRP A 69 -1.71 6.65 -4.37
N ALA A 70 -1.94 7.90 -4.77
CA ALA A 70 -1.28 9.07 -4.21
C ALA A 70 -1.60 9.24 -2.71
N SER A 71 -2.86 9.01 -2.31
CA SER A 71 -3.28 9.08 -0.92
C SER A 71 -2.51 8.07 -0.05
N ILE A 72 -2.37 6.82 -0.53
CA ILE A 72 -1.60 5.77 0.17
C ILE A 72 -0.13 6.15 0.29
N LYS A 73 0.50 6.62 -0.80
CA LYS A 73 1.91 7.06 -0.78
C LYS A 73 2.14 8.24 0.17
N TRP A 74 1.19 9.17 0.24
CA TRP A 74 1.27 10.30 1.14
C TRP A 74 1.21 9.87 2.61
N VAL A 75 0.32 8.91 2.95
CA VAL A 75 0.26 8.33 4.30
C VAL A 75 1.57 7.63 4.69
N ILE A 76 2.20 6.87 3.77
CA ILE A 76 3.49 6.21 4.03
C ILE A 76 4.60 7.23 4.26
N TRP A 77 4.63 8.26 3.40
CA TRP A 77 5.59 9.35 3.54
C TRP A 77 5.44 10.03 4.89
N GLU A 78 4.22 10.38 5.31
CA GLU A 78 3.96 10.98 6.62
C GLU A 78 4.39 10.06 7.78
N VAL A 79 4.14 8.75 7.69
CA VAL A 79 4.57 7.78 8.71
C VAL A 79 6.11 7.70 8.81
N ASN A 80 6.80 7.74 7.67
CA ASN A 80 8.26 7.60 7.62
C ASN A 80 9.00 8.93 7.88
N ASN A 81 8.33 10.07 7.64
CA ASN A 81 8.88 11.42 7.76
C ASN A 81 8.27 12.23 8.91
N GLY A 82 7.45 11.59 9.76
CA GLY A 82 6.80 12.22 10.90
C GLY A 82 7.77 12.94 11.84
N PRO A 83 7.26 13.88 12.69
CA PRO A 83 8.02 14.89 13.42
C PRO A 83 9.04 14.40 14.48
N GLY A 84 9.44 13.13 14.46
CA GLY A 84 10.53 12.58 15.27
C GLY A 84 11.86 12.40 14.54
N SER A 85 11.91 12.43 13.20
CA SER A 85 13.14 12.07 12.46
C SER A 85 13.93 13.25 11.87
N GLY A 86 13.35 14.45 11.76
CA GLY A 86 13.98 15.58 11.04
C GLY A 86 13.99 16.93 11.73
N ILE A 87 13.42 17.05 12.94
CA ILE A 87 13.24 18.33 13.65
C ILE A 87 13.85 18.36 15.06
N ALA A 88 14.66 17.35 15.42
CA ALA A 88 15.38 17.31 16.70
C ALA A 88 16.85 17.75 16.58
N SER A 89 17.27 18.29 15.43
CA SER A 89 18.60 18.87 15.25
C SER A 89 18.58 20.28 14.67
N VAL A 90 17.43 20.96 14.66
CA VAL A 90 17.44 22.43 14.61
C VAL A 90 17.74 22.91 16.03
N ASP A 91 19.01 22.74 16.39
CA ASP A 91 19.83 23.66 17.18
C ASP A 91 19.05 24.53 18.17
N VAL A 92 18.59 23.89 19.25
CA VAL A 92 18.31 24.56 20.51
C VAL A 92 19.41 24.16 21.47
N ASP A 93 20.63 24.65 21.23
CA ASP A 93 21.78 24.68 22.15
C ASP A 93 22.90 25.44 21.42
N GLU A 94 23.59 26.47 21.90
CA GLU A 94 23.77 26.93 23.25
C GLU A 94 24.33 28.36 23.21
N LYS A 95 23.50 29.32 23.59
CA LYS A 95 23.94 30.64 24.02
C LYS A 95 24.43 30.54 25.47
N LYS A 96 25.55 29.86 25.76
CA LYS A 96 26.22 29.93 27.08
C LYS A 96 27.64 29.31 27.05
N GLN A 97 28.64 30.15 27.28
CA GLN A 97 29.96 29.80 27.83
C GLN A 97 30.98 29.13 26.89
N GLN A 98 31.64 29.93 26.05
CA GLN A 98 33.07 30.20 26.21
C GLN A 98 33.44 31.55 25.61
#